data_AF-A0A1Y1KQU1-F1
#
_entry.id   AF-A0A1Y1KQU1-F1
#
_cell.length_a   1.000
_cell.length_b   1.000
_cell.length_c   1.000
_cell.angle_alpha   90.00
_cell.angle_beta   90.00
_cell.angle_gamma   90.00
#
_symmetry.space_group_name_H-M   'P 1'
#
loop_
_entity.id
_entity.type
_entity.pdbx_description
1 polymer ?
#
loop_
_entity_poly.entity_id
_entity_poly.type
_entity_poly.pdbx_seq_one_letter_code
_entity_poly.pdbx_strand_id
1 'polypeptide(L)'
;MAVSFTLFITFGLLILAQLNSISATTISRAKIETCGGCKLNRLPELKAFIHEDFVNYENTELKLIPGASPELIFFDKHDVEVKRINLEGYNREECNALLEDHKFQRKQKHDL
;
A
#
# COMPACT_ATOMS: atom_id res chain seq x y z
N MET A 1 -48.65 16.49 12.03
CA MET A 1 -47.92 16.31 10.76
C MET A 1 -46.60 17.09 10.68
N ALA A 2 -46.48 18.28 11.28
CA ALA A 2 -45.24 19.10 11.24
C ALA A 2 -44.06 18.56 12.08
N VAL A 3 -44.32 17.88 13.20
CA VAL A 3 -43.29 17.38 14.14
C VAL A 3 -42.46 16.23 13.54
N SER A 4 -43.10 15.38 12.73
CA SER A 4 -42.45 14.29 12.01
C SER A 4 -41.51 14.82 10.92
N PHE A 5 -41.96 15.84 10.19
CA PHE A 5 -41.17 16.49 9.13
C PHE A 5 -39.91 17.19 9.67
N THR A 6 -40.01 17.84 10.84
CA THR A 6 -38.85 18.46 11.49
C THR A 6 -37.86 17.41 12.01
N LEU A 7 -38.33 16.25 12.49
CA LEU A 7 -37.47 15.15 12.93
C LEU A 7 -36.67 14.53 11.78
N PHE A 8 -37.28 14.38 10.59
CA PHE A 8 -36.59 13.89 9.40
C PHE A 8 -35.55 14.88 8.88
N ILE A 9 -35.85 16.18 8.94
CA ILE A 9 -34.91 17.24 8.51
C ILE A 9 -33.70 17.29 9.43
N THR A 10 -33.89 17.22 10.76
CA THR A 10 -32.77 17.23 11.71
C THR A 10 -31.95 15.95 11.66
N PHE A 11 -32.58 14.79 11.46
CA PHE A 11 -31.87 13.51 11.29
C PHE A 11 -31.06 13.49 9.98
N GLY A 12 -31.59 14.04 8.89
CA GLY A 12 -30.86 14.19 7.63
C GLY A 12 -29.64 15.13 7.73
N LEU A 13 -29.77 16.25 8.46
CA LEU A 13 -28.66 17.17 8.72
C LEU A 13 -27.58 16.57 9.63
N LEU A 14 -27.98 15.76 10.61
CA LEU A 14 -27.04 15.08 11.50
C LEU A 14 -26.21 14.02 10.75
N ILE A 15 -26.81 13.29 9.80
CA ILE A 15 -26.09 12.32 8.95
C ILE A 15 -25.09 13.02 8.03
N LEU A 16 -25.44 14.18 7.46
CA LEU A 16 -24.52 14.94 6.59
C LEU A 16 -23.27 15.43 7.33
N ALA A 17 -23.39 15.79 8.62
CA ALA A 17 -22.26 16.28 9.41
C ALA A 17 -21.21 15.18 9.73
N GLN A 18 -21.61 13.90 9.73
CA GLN A 18 -20.70 12.79 10.08
C GLN A 18 -19.88 12.23 8.91
N LEU A 19 -20.17 12.63 7.66
CA LEU A 19 -19.45 12.16 6.47
C LEU A 19 -18.08 12.82 6.26
N ASN A 20 -17.77 13.89 7.00
CA ASN A 20 -16.59 14.73 6.74
C ASN A 20 -15.27 14.21 7.35
N SER A 21 -15.27 13.12 8.11
CA SER A 21 -14.08 12.65 8.84
C SER A 21 -13.41 11.39 8.28
N ILE A 22 -13.51 11.14 6.97
CA ILE A 22 -12.64 10.16 6.30
C ILE A 22 -11.29 10.85 6.04
N SER A 23 -10.39 10.82 7.03
CA SER A 23 -8.99 11.19 6.80
C SER A 23 -8.34 10.13 5.91
N ALA A 24 -8.08 10.46 4.65
CA ALA A 24 -7.32 9.60 3.76
C ALA A 24 -5.86 9.54 4.23
N THR A 25 -5.44 8.43 4.83
CA THR A 25 -4.04 8.21 5.21
C THR A 25 -3.18 8.21 3.95
N THR A 26 -2.36 9.24 3.79
CA THR A 26 -1.44 9.36 2.65
C THR A 26 -0.27 8.42 2.84
N ILE A 27 -0.15 7.44 1.95
CA ILE A 27 1.00 6.52 1.90
C ILE A 27 2.18 7.27 1.27
N SER A 28 3.35 7.20 1.90
CA SER A 28 4.56 7.88 1.45
C SER A 28 5.76 6.96 1.24
N ARG A 29 5.76 5.76 1.84
CA ARG A 29 6.89 4.82 1.76
C ARG A 29 6.39 3.38 1.70
N ALA A 30 7.09 2.53 0.97
CA ALA A 30 6.82 1.10 0.89
C ALA A 30 8.06 0.29 1.29
N LYS A 31 7.86 -0.81 2.00
CA LYS A 31 8.92 -1.71 2.42
C LYS A 31 8.54 -3.15 2.10
N ILE A 32 9.47 -3.92 1.56
CA ILE A 32 9.31 -5.36 1.44
C ILE A 32 10.11 -6.06 2.54
N GLU A 33 9.46 -6.94 3.27
CA GLU A 33 10.11 -7.86 4.21
C GLU A 33 10.04 -9.27 3.63
N THR A 34 11.18 -9.94 3.45
CA THR A 34 11.20 -11.32 2.90
C THR A 34 12.46 -12.07 3.30
N CYS A 35 12.43 -13.40 3.29
CA CYS A 35 13.65 -14.19 3.37
C CYS A 35 14.38 -14.22 2.01
N GLY A 36 15.65 -13.82 1.98
CA GLY A 36 16.42 -13.71 0.74
C GLY A 36 16.69 -15.03 0.01
N GLY A 37 16.58 -16.18 0.69
CA GLY A 37 17.03 -17.47 0.14
C GLY A 37 16.03 -18.64 0.18
N CYS A 38 15.03 -18.63 1.06
CA CYS A 38 14.19 -19.83 1.28
C CYS A 38 12.95 -19.86 0.39
N LYS A 39 12.03 -18.91 0.59
CA LYS A 39 10.77 -18.84 -0.17
C LYS A 39 10.93 -18.18 -1.53
N LEU A 40 11.76 -17.13 -1.61
CA LEU A 40 11.88 -16.31 -2.81
C LEU A 40 12.41 -17.09 -4.03
N ASN A 41 13.23 -18.12 -3.83
CA ASN A 41 13.72 -18.97 -4.91
C ASN A 41 12.64 -19.85 -5.55
N ARG A 42 11.50 -20.06 -4.88
CA ARG A 42 10.35 -20.80 -5.43
C ARG A 42 9.33 -19.87 -6.10
N LEU A 43 9.54 -18.56 -6.04
CA LEU A 43 8.65 -17.51 -6.55
C LEU A 43 9.44 -16.63 -7.54
N PRO A 44 9.74 -17.12 -8.76
CA PRO A 44 10.62 -16.43 -9.70
C PRO A 44 10.09 -15.07 -10.13
N GLU A 45 8.78 -14.95 -10.36
CA GLU A 45 8.10 -13.70 -10.72
C GLU A 45 8.28 -12.63 -9.63
N LEU A 46 8.03 -13.01 -8.37
CA LEU A 46 8.21 -12.12 -7.24
C LEU A 46 9.68 -11.75 -7.02
N LYS A 47 10.60 -12.70 -7.24
CA LYS A 47 12.04 -12.43 -7.17
C LYS A 47 12.47 -11.40 -8.22
N ALA A 48 11.99 -11.55 -9.46
CA ALA A 48 12.24 -10.61 -10.53
C ALA A 48 11.66 -9.23 -10.21
N PHE A 49 10.42 -9.16 -9.71
CA PHE A 49 9.83 -7.91 -9.23
C PHE A 49 10.71 -7.22 -8.18
N ILE A 50 11.13 -7.92 -7.11
CA ILE A 50 11.89 -7.32 -6.02
C ILE A 50 13.26 -6.81 -6.50
N HIS A 51 13.95 -7.55 -7.36
CA HIS A 51 15.32 -7.21 -7.77
C HIS A 51 15.39 -6.26 -8.96
N GLU A 52 14.44 -6.32 -9.88
CA GLU A 52 14.46 -5.56 -11.13
C GLU A 52 13.53 -4.36 -11.08
N ASP A 53 12.31 -4.49 -10.55
CA ASP A 53 11.31 -3.42 -10.60
C ASP A 53 11.27 -2.60 -9.32
N PHE A 54 11.18 -3.26 -8.17
CA PHE A 54 10.97 -2.61 -6.87
C PHE A 54 12.08 -1.60 -6.53
N VAL A 55 13.32 -1.93 -6.90
CA VAL A 55 14.49 -1.05 -6.73
C VAL A 55 14.36 0.24 -7.55
N ASN A 56 13.59 0.22 -8.63
CA ASN A 56 13.36 1.38 -9.49
C ASN A 56 12.24 2.29 -8.99
N TYR A 57 11.53 1.97 -7.91
CA TYR A 57 10.56 2.90 -7.32
C TYR A 57 11.20 3.82 -6.29
N GLU A 58 10.67 5.03 -6.16
CA GLU A 58 11.05 5.97 -5.11
C GLU A 58 10.44 5.58 -3.76
N ASN A 59 11.12 5.95 -2.67
CA ASN A 59 10.66 5.67 -1.30
C ASN A 59 10.33 4.18 -1.05
N THR A 60 11.12 3.28 -1.66
CA THR A 60 11.04 1.83 -1.44
C THR A 60 12.24 1.31 -0.66
N GLU A 61 12.01 0.36 0.24
CA GLU A 61 13.02 -0.29 1.06
C GLU A 61 12.87 -1.81 1.03
N LEU A 62 13.96 -2.55 0.83
CA LEU A 62 13.96 -4.01 0.92
C LEU A 62 14.68 -4.44 2.20
N LYS A 63 13.99 -5.22 3.04
CA LYS A 63 14.54 -5.78 4.27
C LYS A 63 14.51 -7.30 4.21
N LEU A 64 15.69 -7.90 4.30
CA LEU A 64 15.84 -9.35 4.31
C LEU A 64 15.77 -9.88 5.75
N ILE A 65 14.74 -10.66 6.05
CA ILE A 65 14.52 -11.25 7.38
C ILE A 65 14.52 -12.78 7.23
N PRO A 66 15.42 -13.50 7.92
CA PRO A 66 15.46 -14.96 7.87
C PRO A 66 14.11 -15.58 8.24
N GLY A 67 13.59 -16.47 7.37
CA GLY A 67 12.32 -17.17 7.60
C GLY A 67 11.04 -16.35 7.37
N ALA A 68 11.14 -15.04 7.10
CA ALA A 68 9.96 -14.22 6.83
C ALA A 68 9.27 -14.60 5.51
N SER A 69 7.94 -14.55 5.52
CA SER A 69 7.12 -14.55 4.30
C SER A 69 7.35 -13.24 3.53
N PRO A 70 7.20 -13.24 2.20
CA PRO A 70 7.33 -12.01 1.42
C PRO A 70 6.11 -11.10 1.64
N GLU A 71 6.32 -9.96 2.29
CA GLU A 71 5.27 -9.01 2.61
C GLU A 71 5.61 -7.60 2.12
N LEU A 72 4.64 -6.94 1.52
CA LEU A 72 4.69 -5.52 1.14
C LEU A 72 3.97 -4.69 2.20
N ILE A 73 4.67 -3.69 2.74
CA ILE A 73 4.22 -2.89 3.85
C ILE A 73 4.25 -1.42 3.44
N PHE A 74 3.11 -0.73 3.58
CA PHE A 74 2.97 0.68 3.30
C PHE A 74 3.01 1.50 4.58
N PHE A 75 3.72 2.62 4.54
CA PHE A 75 3.89 3.56 5.64
C PHE A 75 3.36 4.93 5.26
N ASP A 76 2.84 5.65 6.25
CA ASP A 76 2.53 7.06 6.14
C ASP A 76 3.77 7.94 6.32
N LYS A 77 3.58 9.27 6.24
CA LYS A 77 4.64 10.26 6.41
C LYS A 77 5.30 10.30 7.80
N HIS A 78 4.72 9.63 8.79
CA HIS A 78 5.26 9.53 10.15
C HIS A 78 5.86 8.13 10.41
N ASP A 79 6.10 7.36 9.36
CA ASP A 79 6.58 5.98 9.44
C ASP A 79 5.65 5.02 10.20
N VAL A 80 4.35 5.33 10.25
CA VAL A 80 3.33 4.44 10.80
C VAL A 80 2.89 3.45 9.72
N GLU A 81 2.87 2.16 10.05
CA GLU A 81 2.36 1.11 9.17
C GLU A 81 0.87 1.31 8.91
N VAL A 82 0.51 1.50 7.64
CA VAL A 82 -0.88 1.72 7.19
C VAL A 82 -1.49 0.42 6.70
N LYS A 83 -0.70 -0.39 5.99
CA LYS A 83 -1.19 -1.59 5.32
C LYS A 83 -0.05 -2.60 5.11
N ARG A 84 -0.35 -3.87 5.30
CA ARG A 84 0.55 -5.01 5.02
C ARG A 84 -0.15 -6.02 4.13
N ILE A 85 0.53 -6.47 3.09
CA ILE A 85 0.01 -7.39 2.08
C ILE A 85 0.99 -8.55 1.94
N ASN A 86 0.50 -9.79 2.05
CA ASN A 86 1.30 -10.96 1.70
C ASN A 86 1.38 -11.08 0.17
N LEU A 87 2.60 -11.14 -0.36
CA LEU A 87 2.86 -11.25 -1.80
C LEU A 87 2.91 -12.72 -2.30
N GLU A 88 2.70 -13.70 -1.43
CA GLU A 88 2.56 -15.10 -1.84
C GLU A 88 1.35 -15.27 -2.75
N GLY A 89 1.59 -15.69 -3.99
CA GLY A 89 0.56 -15.88 -5.01
C GLY A 89 0.38 -14.70 -5.96
N TYR A 90 1.04 -13.56 -5.69
CA TYR A 90 1.07 -12.43 -6.62
C TYR A 90 2.12 -12.65 -7.70
N ASN A 91 1.78 -12.29 -8.93
CA ASN A 91 2.74 -12.23 -10.02
C ASN A 91 3.41 -10.85 -10.10
N ARG A 92 4.41 -10.72 -10.99
CA ARG A 92 5.20 -9.49 -11.16
C ARG A 92 4.35 -8.28 -11.56
N GLU A 93 3.37 -8.46 -12.44
CA GLU A 93 2.50 -7.40 -12.93
C GLU A 93 1.56 -6.90 -11.82
N GLU A 94 0.96 -7.83 -11.06
CA GLU A 94 0.12 -7.51 -9.91
C GLU A 94 0.90 -6.77 -8.82
N CYS A 95 2.15 -7.16 -8.58
CA CYS A 95 3.01 -6.46 -7.63
C CYS A 95 3.33 -5.02 -8.07
N ASN A 96 3.56 -4.79 -9.37
CA ASN A 96 3.73 -3.44 -9.91
C ASN A 96 2.43 -2.63 -9.80
N ALA A 97 1.28 -3.24 -10.13
CA ALA A 97 -0.02 -2.60 -10.03
C ALA A 97 -0.32 -2.13 -8.60
N LEU A 98 0.06 -2.91 -7.57
CA LEU A 98 -0.08 -2.49 -6.17
C LEU A 98 0.66 -1.16 -5.88
N LEU A 99 1.86 -0.96 -6.43
CA LEU A 99 2.61 0.28 -6.22
C LEU A 99 2.02 1.45 -7.03
N GLU A 100 1.59 1.18 -8.26
CA GLU A 100 0.99 2.18 -9.16
C GLU A 100 -0.37 2.68 -8.64
N ASP A 101 -1.19 1.78 -8.09
CA ASP A 101 -2.46 2.10 -7.42
C ASP A 101 -2.24 3.04 -6.23
N HIS A 102 -1.13 2.82 -5.51
CA HIS A 102 -0.68 3.65 -4.39
C HIS A 102 0.18 4.85 -4.81
N LYS A 103 0.24 5.17 -6.13
CA LYS A 103 0.88 6.36 -6.71
C LYS A 103 2.39 6.46 -6.50
N PHE A 104 3.07 5.33 -6.30
CA PHE A 104 4.53 5.31 -6.26
C PHE A 104 5.13 5.66 -7.62
N GLN A 105 6.10 6.57 -7.61
CA GLN A 105 6.80 7.00 -8.82
C GLN A 105 8.02 6.11 -9.06
N ARG A 106 8.33 5.86 -10.34
CA ARG A 106 9.61 5.24 -10.71
C ARG A 106 10.70 6.31 -10.71
N LYS A 107 11.86 5.96 -10.15
CA LYS A 107 13.09 6.75 -10.21
C LYS A 107 13.37 7.10 -11.67
N GLN A 108 13.57 8.38 -11.94
CA GLN A 108 13.99 8.81 -13.27
C GLN A 108 15.38 8.24 -13.55
N LYS A 109 15.56 7.56 -14.68
CA LYS A 109 16.91 7.24 -15.15
C LYS A 109 17.57 8.56 -15.54
N HIS A 110 18.51 9.01 -14.73
CA HIS A 110 19.42 10.05 -15.17
C HIS A 110 20.45 9.37 -16.08
N ASP A 111 20.24 9.47 -17.39
CA ASP A 111 21.23 9.07 -18.39
C ASP A 111 22.44 10.02 -18.24
N LEU A 112 23.54 9.51 -17.67
CA LEU A 112 24.85 10.18 -17.59
C LEU A 112 25.78 9.63 -18.68
#